data_AF-A0A537MIR4-F1
#
_entry.id   AF-A0A537MIR4-F1
#
_cell.length_a   1.000
_cell.length_b   1.000
_cell.length_c   1.000
_cell.angle_alpha   90.00
_cell.angle_beta   90.00
_cell.angle_gamma   90.00
#
_symmetry.space_group_name_H-M   'P 1'
#
loop_
_entity.id
_entity.type
_entity.pdbx_description
1 polymer ?
#
loop_
_entity_poly.entity_id
_entity_poly.type
_entity_poly.pdbx_seq_one_letter_code
_entity_poly.pdbx_strand_id
1 'polypeptide(L)'
;MNVNFTLRCDTCGENTNVRFGMSNRAVQPVRFACQTCGSPIDIVIGGPKAGTIPTITGATRTKDRMPFDAETNFVDLHLDFPVSFEPYQMGMTPFMRASQRISFKDMSLHSMRLRHLDAEMDKARYFQTLLKLYAKEKFVPFKLNIERTFGIKVKSDLPQDINAALYLLIAHMMIAYEYPHQSFEAAQSYYDIICEAAETHQAKLDAFVGDLLAGGFLKNLQLDVLEIYPKMLDAELAIRPALFLDFDEDYSANPIPMRVSAKEFQDYKDLYKDISEIISRQLVLVAGLNNVLKRGDADTFKPKLNANGKNLAPADLHAFADVAFGQKQDWIDDSWYDVLEGSMSNRLRNAIAHYKTEYDEITQLVTYYPKKEGMEQAQGEEIYFLEFVRRLLITYREMHRLHHLIKSLFYYNYLARQKGEASPAA
;
A
#
# COMPACT_ATOMS: atom_id res chain seq x y z
N MET A 1 -23.84 7.56 13.28
CA MET A 1 -25.21 7.91 12.83
C MET A 1 -25.52 7.09 11.60
N ASN A 2 -26.75 6.66 11.37
CA ASN A 2 -27.11 5.92 10.15
C ASN A 2 -28.32 6.57 9.47
N VAL A 3 -28.36 6.48 8.15
CA VAL A 3 -29.48 6.92 7.31
C VAL A 3 -30.06 5.68 6.64
N ASN A 4 -31.36 5.47 6.80
CA ASN A 4 -32.08 4.33 6.23
C ASN A 4 -33.03 4.82 5.15
N PHE A 5 -33.03 4.19 3.99
CA PHE A 5 -33.96 4.48 2.90
C PHE A 5 -34.10 3.29 1.95
N THR A 6 -35.17 3.28 1.17
CA THR A 6 -35.39 2.27 0.13
C THR A 6 -35.14 2.88 -1.25
N LEU A 7 -34.36 2.18 -2.08
CA LEU A 7 -34.09 2.53 -3.47
C LEU A 7 -34.76 1.55 -4.41
N ARG A 8 -35.30 2.05 -5.51
CA ARG A 8 -35.78 1.25 -6.65
C ARG A 8 -34.83 1.41 -7.81
N CYS A 9 -34.24 0.31 -8.30
CA CYS A 9 -33.32 0.33 -9.42
C CYS A 9 -34.02 0.85 -10.68
N ASP A 10 -33.41 1.82 -11.37
CA ASP A 10 -33.99 2.43 -12.57
C ASP A 10 -33.97 1.45 -13.77
N THR A 11 -33.11 0.43 -13.73
CA THR A 11 -32.97 -0.55 -14.83
C THR A 11 -33.98 -1.71 -14.73
N CYS A 12 -34.05 -2.40 -13.59
CA CYS A 12 -34.90 -3.59 -13.44
C CYS A 12 -36.13 -3.36 -12.54
N GLY A 13 -36.21 -2.22 -11.86
CA GLY A 13 -37.33 -1.90 -10.98
C GLY A 13 -37.31 -2.62 -9.62
N GLU A 14 -36.28 -3.40 -9.33
CA GLU A 14 -36.10 -4.10 -8.05
C GLU A 14 -35.89 -3.11 -6.90
N ASN A 15 -36.43 -3.42 -5.71
CA ASN A 15 -36.23 -2.62 -4.52
C ASN A 15 -35.03 -3.11 -3.72
N THR A 16 -34.31 -2.18 -3.10
CA THR A 16 -33.21 -2.48 -2.17
C THR A 16 -33.29 -1.54 -0.98
N ASN A 17 -33.36 -2.11 0.21
CA ASN A 17 -33.26 -1.41 1.48
C ASN A 17 -31.80 -1.09 1.75
N VAL A 18 -31.51 0.19 2.02
CA VAL A 18 -30.15 0.68 2.25
C VAL A 18 -30.06 1.21 3.67
N ARG A 19 -29.07 0.71 4.42
CA ARG A 19 -28.60 1.35 5.65
C ARG A 19 -27.22 1.93 5.42
N PHE A 20 -27.14 3.25 5.39
CA PHE A 20 -25.89 3.97 5.23
C PHE A 20 -25.36 4.43 6.59
N GLY A 21 -24.21 3.92 7.01
CA GLY A 21 -23.48 4.37 8.18
C GLY A 21 -22.57 5.55 7.86
N MET A 22 -22.73 6.65 8.61
CA MET A 22 -21.98 7.89 8.38
C MET A 22 -20.54 7.78 8.89
N SER A 23 -19.59 7.99 7.98
CA SER A 23 -18.18 8.27 8.27
C SER A 23 -18.00 9.71 8.78
N ASN A 24 -16.80 10.04 9.27
CA ASN A 24 -16.39 11.39 9.65
C ASN A 24 -16.07 12.31 8.46
N ARG A 25 -16.12 11.80 7.22
CA ARG A 25 -15.88 12.59 6.00
C ARG A 25 -17.01 13.56 5.69
N ALA A 26 -16.62 14.72 5.16
CA ALA A 26 -17.54 15.74 4.66
C ALA A 26 -18.28 15.32 3.38
N VAL A 27 -17.66 14.51 2.52
CA VAL A 27 -18.23 13.95 1.29
C VAL A 27 -18.03 12.44 1.31
N GLN A 28 -19.12 11.69 1.13
CA GLN A 28 -19.13 10.25 1.27
C GLN A 28 -19.71 9.59 0.01
N PRO A 29 -18.86 9.33 -1.01
CA PRO A 29 -19.28 8.63 -2.22
C PRO A 29 -19.25 7.11 -2.01
N VAL A 30 -20.37 6.44 -2.21
CA VAL A 30 -20.45 4.97 -2.25
C VAL A 30 -21.13 4.52 -3.52
N ARG A 31 -20.82 3.30 -3.93
CA ARG A 31 -21.44 2.64 -5.09
C ARG A 31 -21.72 1.19 -4.74
N PHE A 32 -22.85 0.65 -5.18
CA PHE A 32 -23.11 -0.79 -5.10
C PHE A 32 -23.83 -1.29 -6.37
N ALA A 33 -23.92 -2.60 -6.55
CA ALA A 33 -24.66 -3.23 -7.63
C ALA A 33 -26.10 -3.55 -7.23
N CYS A 34 -27.07 -3.32 -8.12
CA CYS A 34 -28.36 -3.98 -7.98
C CYS A 34 -28.15 -5.50 -8.02
N GLN A 35 -28.60 -6.21 -6.99
CA GLN A 35 -28.40 -7.67 -6.86
C GLN A 35 -29.13 -8.48 -7.94
N THR A 36 -30.14 -7.90 -8.60
CA THR A 36 -30.91 -8.59 -9.65
C THR A 36 -30.32 -8.41 -11.05
N CYS A 37 -29.89 -7.19 -11.41
CA CYS A 37 -29.47 -6.89 -12.79
C CYS A 37 -28.01 -6.42 -12.93
N GLY A 38 -27.31 -6.20 -11.82
CA GLY A 38 -25.92 -5.73 -11.85
C GLY A 38 -25.74 -4.27 -12.24
N SER A 39 -26.80 -3.48 -12.45
CA SER A 39 -26.68 -2.04 -12.71
C SER A 39 -26.04 -1.30 -11.52
N PRO A 40 -25.14 -0.33 -11.77
CA PRO A 40 -24.52 0.46 -10.71
C PRO A 40 -25.50 1.46 -10.10
N ILE A 41 -25.46 1.58 -8.77
CA ILE A 41 -26.22 2.57 -7.99
C ILE A 41 -25.19 3.39 -7.22
N ASP A 42 -25.12 4.68 -7.53
CA ASP A 42 -24.22 5.65 -6.89
C ASP A 42 -24.98 6.46 -5.85
N ILE A 43 -24.38 6.63 -4.67
CA ILE A 43 -24.90 7.47 -3.59
C ILE A 43 -23.79 8.39 -3.12
N VAL A 44 -24.05 9.69 -3.10
CA VAL A 44 -23.14 10.68 -2.51
C VAL A 44 -23.88 11.42 -1.41
N ILE A 45 -23.37 11.30 -0.18
CA ILE A 45 -23.87 12.03 0.99
C ILE A 45 -22.86 13.12 1.38
N GLY A 46 -23.34 14.34 1.64
CA GLY A 46 -22.53 15.47 2.05
C GLY A 46 -21.87 16.26 0.91
N GLY A 47 -21.12 17.30 1.26
CA GLY A 47 -20.46 18.23 0.33
C GLY A 47 -21.22 19.55 0.08
N PRO A 48 -20.61 20.49 -0.68
CA PRO A 48 -21.11 21.86 -0.80
C PRO A 48 -22.49 21.98 -1.46
N LYS A 49 -22.92 20.95 -2.20
CA LYS A 49 -24.20 20.92 -2.94
C LYS A 49 -25.28 20.02 -2.32
N ALA A 50 -24.94 19.08 -1.43
CA ALA A 50 -25.85 17.98 -1.08
C ALA A 50 -26.50 18.08 0.31
N GLY A 51 -25.97 18.89 1.24
CA GLY A 51 -26.48 18.90 2.62
C GLY A 51 -26.58 17.49 3.22
N THR A 52 -27.67 17.17 3.92
CA THR A 52 -27.97 15.82 4.44
C THR A 52 -28.73 14.92 3.46
N ILE A 53 -29.09 15.41 2.27
CA ILE A 53 -29.89 14.66 1.30
C ILE A 53 -28.95 13.90 0.37
N PRO A 54 -29.06 12.57 0.26
CA PRO A 54 -28.23 11.78 -0.65
C PRO A 54 -28.51 12.17 -2.11
N THR A 55 -27.45 12.46 -2.87
CA THR A 55 -27.52 12.46 -4.34
C THR A 55 -27.46 11.01 -4.80
N ILE A 56 -28.45 10.55 -5.56
CA ILE A 56 -28.55 9.15 -6.01
C ILE A 56 -28.59 9.12 -7.54
N THR A 57 -27.80 8.24 -8.15
CA THR A 57 -27.78 7.98 -9.59
C THR A 57 -27.96 6.48 -9.85
N GLY A 58 -28.80 6.10 -10.83
CA GLY A 58 -29.07 4.70 -11.19
C GLY A 58 -30.19 4.03 -10.38
N ALA A 59 -30.78 4.76 -9.42
CA ALA A 59 -31.96 4.36 -8.68
C ALA A 59 -32.77 5.57 -8.23
N THR A 60 -34.04 5.34 -7.96
CA THR A 60 -34.96 6.35 -7.42
C THR A 60 -35.36 6.00 -5.99
N ARG A 61 -35.34 6.97 -5.07
CA ARG A 61 -35.80 6.76 -3.70
C ARG A 61 -37.31 6.54 -3.66
N THR A 62 -37.75 5.49 -2.97
CA THR A 62 -39.17 5.17 -2.77
C THR A 62 -39.61 5.45 -1.33
N LYS A 63 -40.90 5.22 -1.05
CA LYS A 63 -41.42 5.33 0.32
C LYS A 63 -40.72 4.32 1.22
N ASP A 64 -40.11 4.82 2.29
CA ASP A 64 -39.39 3.99 3.26
C ASP A 64 -40.36 3.04 3.97
N ARG A 65 -40.03 1.74 3.99
CA ARG A 65 -40.68 0.74 4.85
C ARG A 65 -39.78 0.50 6.06
N MET A 66 -40.22 0.96 7.23
CA MET A 66 -39.49 0.80 8.48
C MET A 66 -40.34 0.05 9.52
N PRO A 67 -39.78 -0.95 10.24
CA PRO A 67 -38.46 -1.55 10.01
C PRO A 67 -38.38 -2.24 8.63
N PHE A 68 -37.17 -2.41 8.11
CA PHE A 68 -36.97 -3.14 6.85
C PHE A 68 -37.44 -4.60 7.01
N ASP A 69 -38.14 -5.10 5.99
CA ASP A 69 -38.55 -6.50 5.91
C ASP A 69 -37.40 -7.42 5.46
N ALA A 70 -37.60 -8.72 5.60
CA ALA A 70 -36.63 -9.75 5.21
C ALA A 70 -36.74 -10.19 3.74
N GLU A 71 -37.79 -9.75 3.03
CA GLU A 71 -38.08 -10.17 1.65
C GLU A 71 -37.41 -9.25 0.62
N THR A 72 -37.21 -7.99 0.97
CA THR A 72 -36.54 -6.99 0.14
C THR A 72 -35.02 -7.11 0.29
N ASN A 73 -34.30 -7.06 -0.84
CA ASN A 73 -32.84 -7.02 -0.83
C ASN A 73 -32.32 -5.92 0.12
N PHE A 74 -31.25 -6.20 0.84
CA PHE A 74 -30.69 -5.27 1.82
C PHE A 74 -29.20 -5.08 1.61
N VAL A 75 -28.73 -3.86 1.82
CA VAL A 75 -27.31 -3.52 1.83
C VAL A 75 -26.96 -2.61 3.00
N ASP A 76 -25.91 -3.02 3.73
CA ASP A 76 -25.22 -2.19 4.70
C ASP A 76 -24.09 -1.44 4.00
N LEU A 77 -23.99 -0.12 4.15
CA LEU A 77 -22.94 0.69 3.52
C LEU A 77 -22.19 1.50 4.58
N HIS A 78 -20.85 1.50 4.54
CA HIS A 78 -20.02 2.36 5.40
C HIS A 78 -18.62 2.53 4.81
N LEU A 79 -18.13 3.75 4.59
CA LEU A 79 -16.84 3.98 3.95
C LEU A 79 -15.63 3.39 4.68
N ASP A 80 -15.64 3.44 6.00
CA ASP A 80 -14.49 3.06 6.81
C ASP A 80 -14.44 1.58 7.22
N PHE A 81 -15.53 0.83 7.05
CA PHE A 81 -15.62 -0.56 7.50
C PHE A 81 -16.06 -1.47 6.36
N PRO A 82 -15.66 -2.74 6.36
CA PRO A 82 -16.23 -3.73 5.45
C PRO A 82 -17.76 -3.80 5.57
N VAL A 83 -18.41 -4.09 4.47
CA VAL A 83 -19.87 -4.08 4.35
C VAL A 83 -20.44 -5.47 4.24
N SER A 84 -21.77 -5.58 4.33
CA SER A 84 -22.47 -6.83 4.26
C SER A 84 -23.73 -6.71 3.41
N PHE A 85 -24.01 -7.77 2.65
CA PHE A 85 -25.25 -7.98 1.90
C PHE A 85 -26.13 -9.06 2.58
N GLU A 86 -25.84 -9.39 3.84
CA GLU A 86 -26.66 -10.29 4.64
C GLU A 86 -28.03 -9.67 4.95
N PRO A 87 -29.03 -10.48 5.35
CA PRO A 87 -30.34 -9.97 5.77
C PRO A 87 -30.26 -8.89 6.86
N TYR A 88 -31.18 -7.93 6.80
CA TYR A 88 -31.25 -6.83 7.76
C TYR A 88 -31.38 -7.31 9.21
N GLN A 89 -30.50 -6.80 10.07
CA GLN A 89 -30.58 -6.98 11.52
C GLN A 89 -30.63 -5.62 12.22
N MET A 90 -31.70 -5.40 12.99
CA MET A 90 -31.90 -4.16 13.75
C MET A 90 -30.78 -3.97 14.78
N GLY A 91 -30.21 -2.75 14.84
CA GLY A 91 -29.11 -2.42 15.76
C GLY A 91 -27.72 -2.87 15.30
N MET A 92 -27.61 -3.86 14.41
CA MET A 92 -26.33 -4.42 13.94
C MET A 92 -25.73 -3.66 12.75
N THR A 93 -25.47 -2.37 12.94
CA THR A 93 -24.88 -1.49 11.90
C THR A 93 -23.42 -1.89 11.60
N PRO A 94 -22.83 -1.46 10.46
CA PRO A 94 -21.42 -1.76 10.16
C PRO A 94 -20.47 -1.37 11.28
N PHE A 95 -20.65 -0.18 11.86
CA PHE A 95 -19.88 0.27 13.03
C PHE A 95 -20.07 -0.63 14.25
N MET A 96 -21.31 -1.06 14.55
CA MET A 96 -21.58 -1.91 15.70
C MET A 96 -20.99 -3.31 15.51
N ARG A 97 -21.09 -3.87 14.31
CA ARG A 97 -20.44 -5.14 13.95
C ARG A 97 -18.93 -5.03 14.11
N ALA A 98 -18.30 -4.00 13.54
CA ALA A 98 -16.87 -3.75 13.69
C ALA A 98 -16.44 -3.57 15.15
N SER A 99 -17.22 -2.81 15.95
CA SER A 99 -16.93 -2.57 17.37
C SER A 99 -17.05 -3.82 18.25
N GLN A 100 -17.80 -4.83 17.83
CA GLN A 100 -17.91 -6.09 18.56
C GLN A 100 -16.74 -7.04 18.28
N ARG A 101 -15.97 -6.81 17.22
CA ARG A 101 -14.91 -7.72 16.78
C ARG A 101 -13.52 -7.32 17.29
N ILE A 102 -13.31 -6.02 17.51
CA ILE A 102 -12.02 -5.50 17.98
C ILE A 102 -12.16 -4.76 19.31
N SER A 103 -11.04 -4.57 20.00
CA SER A 103 -11.04 -3.84 21.26
C SER A 103 -11.35 -2.35 21.07
N PHE A 104 -11.82 -1.69 22.13
CA PHE A 104 -12.02 -0.23 22.13
C PHE A 104 -10.73 0.54 21.80
N LYS A 105 -9.57 0.02 22.23
CA LYS A 105 -8.26 0.61 21.94
C LYS A 105 -7.96 0.55 20.44
N ASP A 106 -8.18 -0.60 19.82
CA ASP A 106 -7.94 -0.79 18.38
C ASP A 106 -8.89 0.05 17.52
N MET A 107 -10.17 0.12 17.92
CA MET A 107 -11.14 1.02 17.28
C MET A 107 -10.70 2.49 17.38
N SER A 108 -10.15 2.89 18.52
CA SER A 108 -9.63 4.25 18.71
C SER A 108 -8.41 4.53 17.83
N LEU A 109 -7.49 3.57 17.69
CA LEU A 109 -6.34 3.66 16.78
C LEU A 109 -6.77 3.76 15.32
N HIS A 110 -7.74 2.94 14.90
CA HIS A 110 -8.32 3.00 13.57
C HIS A 110 -8.96 4.37 13.30
N SER A 111 -9.78 4.86 14.22
CA SER A 111 -10.40 6.19 14.13
C SER A 111 -9.38 7.33 14.04
N MET A 112 -8.25 7.23 14.74
CA MET A 112 -7.18 8.22 14.67
C MET A 112 -6.53 8.26 13.28
N ARG A 113 -6.26 7.09 12.68
CA ARG A 113 -5.70 7.01 11.31
C ARG A 113 -6.63 7.64 10.29
N LEU A 114 -7.92 7.34 10.36
CA LEU A 114 -8.91 7.88 9.42
C LEU A 114 -9.05 9.40 9.56
N ARG A 115 -9.05 9.91 10.80
CA ARG A 115 -9.05 11.37 11.04
C ARG A 115 -7.82 12.06 10.46
N HIS A 116 -6.65 11.41 10.55
CA HIS A 116 -5.43 11.91 9.92
C HIS A 116 -5.56 11.95 8.40
N LEU A 117 -6.06 10.88 7.77
CA LEU A 117 -6.34 10.88 6.33
C LEU A 117 -7.28 12.02 5.94
N ASP A 118 -8.42 12.13 6.62
CA ASP A 118 -9.42 13.18 6.36
C ASP A 118 -8.81 14.59 6.42
N ALA A 119 -7.94 14.86 7.39
CA ALA A 119 -7.31 16.16 7.58
C ALA A 119 -6.26 16.49 6.51
N GLU A 120 -5.61 15.48 5.93
CA GLU A 120 -4.45 15.67 5.05
C GLU A 120 -4.78 15.48 3.55
N MET A 121 -5.92 14.89 3.20
CA MET A 121 -6.30 14.64 1.80
C MET A 121 -6.41 15.91 0.95
N ASP A 122 -6.81 17.05 1.53
CA ASP A 122 -6.82 18.34 0.81
C ASP A 122 -5.42 18.80 0.38
N LYS A 123 -4.36 18.25 0.99
CA LYS A 123 -2.97 18.55 0.66
C LYS A 123 -2.34 17.55 -0.31
N ALA A 124 -3.04 16.50 -0.73
CA ALA A 124 -2.50 15.43 -1.60
C ALA A 124 -1.89 15.98 -2.91
N ARG A 125 -2.52 16.99 -3.53
CA ARG A 125 -1.99 17.63 -4.74
C ARG A 125 -0.69 18.39 -4.50
N TYR A 126 -0.57 19.05 -3.35
CA TYR A 126 0.68 19.74 -2.97
C TYR A 126 1.78 18.74 -2.67
N PHE A 127 1.46 17.65 -1.97
CA PHE A 127 2.37 16.55 -1.73
C PHE A 127 2.92 15.97 -3.04
N GLN A 128 2.06 15.60 -3.99
CA GLN A 128 2.50 15.12 -5.31
C GLN A 128 3.40 16.14 -6.03
N THR A 129 3.08 17.43 -5.91
CA THR A 129 3.91 18.50 -6.51
C THR A 129 5.29 18.58 -5.87
N LEU A 130 5.37 18.47 -4.54
CA LEU A 130 6.64 18.48 -3.80
C LEU A 130 7.52 17.28 -4.17
N LEU A 131 6.95 16.08 -4.31
CA LEU A 131 7.68 14.90 -4.78
C LEU A 131 8.27 15.14 -6.18
N LYS A 132 7.48 15.72 -7.10
CA LYS A 132 7.96 16.08 -8.45
C LYS A 132 9.07 17.14 -8.43
N LEU A 133 8.97 18.13 -7.54
CA LEU A 133 10.02 19.15 -7.39
C LEU A 133 11.31 18.54 -6.85
N TYR A 134 11.22 17.65 -5.86
CA TYR A 134 12.36 16.92 -5.34
C TYR A 134 13.01 16.06 -6.43
N ALA A 135 12.20 15.25 -7.14
CA ALA A 135 12.67 14.37 -8.21
C ALA A 135 13.41 15.11 -9.34
N LYS A 136 12.98 16.34 -9.64
CA LYS A 136 13.60 17.22 -10.65
C LYS A 136 14.70 18.12 -10.09
N GLU A 137 15.10 17.90 -8.83
CA GLU A 137 16.12 18.66 -8.10
C GLU A 137 15.84 20.17 -8.07
N LYS A 138 14.57 20.56 -8.09
CA LYS A 138 14.13 21.95 -7.97
C LYS A 138 14.00 22.31 -6.48
N PHE A 139 15.14 22.37 -5.79
CA PHE A 139 15.17 22.50 -4.33
C PHE A 139 14.70 23.86 -3.81
N VAL A 140 14.95 24.96 -4.53
CA VAL A 140 14.44 26.28 -4.12
C VAL A 140 12.92 26.30 -4.00
N PRO A 141 12.13 25.94 -5.04
CA PRO A 141 10.69 25.87 -4.91
C PRO A 141 10.24 24.72 -3.99
N PHE A 142 10.98 23.61 -3.89
CA PHE A 142 10.67 22.56 -2.92
C PHE A 142 10.67 23.10 -1.47
N LYS A 143 11.76 23.75 -1.05
CA LYS A 143 11.92 24.34 0.30
C LYS A 143 10.82 25.35 0.63
N LEU A 144 10.51 26.25 -0.31
CA LEU A 144 9.48 27.27 -0.10
C LEU A 144 8.08 26.64 0.06
N ASN A 145 7.74 25.67 -0.79
CA ASN A 145 6.42 25.05 -0.78
C ASN A 145 6.21 24.12 0.42
N ILE A 146 7.24 23.36 0.81
CA ILE A 146 7.13 22.42 1.93
C ILE A 146 6.95 23.16 3.26
N GLU A 147 7.68 24.26 3.48
CA GLU A 147 7.50 25.10 4.67
C GLU A 147 6.12 25.77 4.68
N ARG A 148 5.70 26.35 3.55
CA ARG A 148 4.41 27.04 3.44
C ARG A 148 3.21 26.12 3.66
N THR A 149 3.25 24.90 3.11
CA THR A 149 2.09 23.99 3.12
C THR A 149 2.10 23.03 4.30
N PHE A 150 3.27 22.58 4.74
CA PHE A 150 3.43 21.55 5.78
C PHE A 150 4.17 22.04 7.03
N GLY A 151 4.69 23.28 7.04
CA GLY A 151 5.43 23.81 8.19
C GLY A 151 6.81 23.17 8.39
N ILE A 152 7.28 22.34 7.44
CA ILE A 152 8.56 21.64 7.54
C ILE A 152 9.67 22.57 7.05
N LYS A 153 10.56 22.98 7.96
CA LYS A 153 11.71 23.82 7.64
C LYS A 153 12.89 22.97 7.20
N VAL A 154 13.51 23.35 6.08
CA VAL A 154 14.75 22.73 5.61
C VAL A 154 15.94 23.47 6.23
N LYS A 155 16.76 22.75 7.00
CA LYS A 155 17.81 23.34 7.84
C LYS A 155 18.92 24.02 7.03
N SER A 156 19.35 23.42 5.92
CA SER A 156 20.37 23.97 5.03
C SER A 156 20.21 23.41 3.61
N ASP A 157 21.09 23.83 2.70
CA ASP A 157 21.18 23.31 1.33
C ASP A 157 21.97 22.00 1.22
N LEU A 158 22.41 21.43 2.34
CA LEU A 158 23.12 20.16 2.35
C LEU A 158 22.17 19.00 1.97
N PRO A 159 22.62 18.00 1.19
CA PRO A 159 21.77 16.90 0.72
C PRO A 159 21.03 16.16 1.85
N GLN A 160 21.68 15.93 2.98
CA GLN A 160 21.07 15.28 4.15
C GLN A 160 19.90 16.07 4.76
N ASP A 161 19.92 17.40 4.69
CA ASP A 161 18.86 18.25 5.26
C ASP A 161 17.67 18.34 4.30
N ILE A 162 17.93 18.38 3.00
CA ILE A 162 16.88 18.28 1.97
C ILE A 162 16.21 16.91 2.03
N ASN A 163 17.01 15.84 2.17
CA ASN A 163 16.50 14.48 2.31
C ASN A 163 15.70 14.30 3.60
N ALA A 164 16.15 14.88 4.73
CA ALA A 164 15.40 14.88 5.98
C ALA A 164 13.99 15.46 5.78
N ALA A 165 13.90 16.61 5.10
CA ALA A 165 12.64 17.28 4.82
C ALA A 165 11.71 16.43 3.93
N LEU A 166 12.24 15.74 2.93
CA LEU A 166 11.48 14.79 2.11
C LEU A 166 10.88 13.68 2.97
N TYR A 167 11.68 13.02 3.81
CA TYR A 167 11.18 11.90 4.62
C TYR A 167 10.22 12.35 5.73
N LEU A 168 10.37 13.58 6.25
CA LEU A 168 9.38 14.18 7.16
C LEU A 168 8.05 14.42 6.45
N LEU A 169 8.08 14.91 5.21
CA LEU A 169 6.88 15.10 4.39
C LEU A 169 6.18 13.77 4.11
N ILE A 170 6.95 12.74 3.73
CA ILE A 170 6.42 11.39 3.49
C ILE A 170 5.78 10.82 4.76
N ALA A 171 6.48 10.87 5.90
CA ALA A 171 5.95 10.40 7.17
C ALA A 171 4.65 11.14 7.53
N HIS A 172 4.63 12.47 7.37
CA HIS A 172 3.43 13.28 7.62
C HIS A 172 2.23 12.83 6.77
N MET A 173 2.42 12.58 5.48
CA MET A 173 1.34 12.22 4.57
C MET A 173 0.91 10.75 4.66
N MET A 174 1.86 9.85 4.97
CA MET A 174 1.66 8.41 4.80
C MET A 174 1.47 7.64 6.12
N ILE A 175 1.62 8.28 7.28
CA ILE A 175 1.53 7.64 8.61
C ILE A 175 0.26 6.82 8.82
N ALA A 176 -0.87 7.22 8.23
CA ALA A 176 -2.13 6.49 8.36
C ALA A 176 -2.11 5.11 7.68
N TYR A 177 -1.23 4.94 6.67
CA TYR A 177 -1.02 3.67 5.97
C TYR A 177 0.00 2.79 6.67
N GLU A 178 0.72 3.25 7.68
CA GLU A 178 1.73 2.46 8.38
C GLU A 178 1.10 1.59 9.48
N TYR A 179 1.73 0.44 9.78
CA TYR A 179 1.45 -0.26 11.03
C TYR A 179 2.03 0.54 12.21
N PRO A 180 1.38 0.52 13.39
CA PRO A 180 1.93 1.23 14.54
C PRO A 180 3.31 0.64 14.87
N HIS A 181 4.30 1.49 15.11
CA HIS A 181 5.67 1.17 15.55
C HIS A 181 6.62 0.47 14.54
N GLN A 182 6.12 -0.14 13.46
CA GLN A 182 6.98 -0.87 12.51
C GLN A 182 8.07 -0.02 11.82
N SER A 183 7.75 1.22 11.43
CA SER A 183 8.72 2.06 10.69
C SER A 183 9.87 2.54 11.58
N PHE A 184 9.64 2.72 12.88
CA PHE A 184 10.67 3.10 13.84
C PHE A 184 11.64 1.94 14.09
N GLU A 185 11.10 0.75 14.37
CA GLU A 185 11.90 -0.46 14.59
C GLU A 185 12.73 -0.82 13.35
N ALA A 186 12.12 -0.72 12.16
CA ALA A 186 12.83 -0.93 10.90
C ALA A 186 13.97 0.09 10.71
N ALA A 187 13.71 1.38 10.94
CA ALA A 187 14.74 2.42 10.80
C ALA A 187 15.92 2.22 11.77
N GLN A 188 15.65 1.80 13.01
CA GLN A 188 16.68 1.48 13.99
C GLN A 188 17.51 0.27 13.54
N SER A 189 16.85 -0.82 13.11
CA SER A 189 17.53 -2.01 12.61
C SER A 189 18.42 -1.70 11.41
N TYR A 190 17.98 -0.85 10.46
CA TYR A 190 18.82 -0.43 9.34
C TYR A 190 20.05 0.34 9.77
N TYR A 191 19.92 1.20 10.78
CA TYR A 191 21.05 1.93 11.34
C TYR A 191 22.07 0.97 11.96
N ASP A 192 21.60 0.05 12.82
CA ASP A 192 22.46 -0.91 13.50
C ASP A 192 23.24 -1.79 12.52
N ILE A 193 22.55 -2.31 11.49
CA ILE A 193 23.14 -3.14 10.43
C ILE A 193 24.18 -2.40 9.59
N ILE A 194 23.93 -1.13 9.25
CA ILE A 194 24.89 -0.33 8.50
C ILE A 194 26.10 0.02 9.37
N CYS A 195 25.90 0.31 10.65
CA CYS A 195 26.99 0.54 11.61
C CYS A 195 27.85 -0.73 11.77
N GLU A 196 27.24 -1.90 11.95
CA GLU A 196 27.96 -3.17 12.05
C GLU A 196 28.78 -3.45 10.77
N ALA A 197 28.18 -3.24 9.59
CA ALA A 197 28.88 -3.41 8.32
C ALA A 197 30.04 -2.40 8.16
N ALA A 198 29.88 -1.17 8.65
CA ALA A 198 30.92 -0.16 8.64
C ALA A 198 32.06 -0.50 9.61
N GLU A 199 31.76 -1.08 10.78
CA GLU A 199 32.77 -1.48 11.76
C GLU A 199 33.56 -2.73 11.34
N THR A 200 32.90 -3.68 10.70
CA THR A 200 33.50 -4.97 10.32
C THR A 200 34.11 -4.97 8.92
N HIS A 201 33.49 -4.25 7.96
CA HIS A 201 33.78 -4.35 6.54
C HIS A 201 33.73 -2.99 5.81
N GLN A 202 34.17 -1.90 6.46
CA GLN A 202 34.06 -0.52 5.96
C GLN A 202 34.38 -0.34 4.47
N ALA A 203 35.57 -0.77 4.03
CA ALA A 203 36.01 -0.56 2.65
C ALA A 203 35.10 -1.24 1.62
N LYS A 204 34.49 -2.37 2.00
CA LYS A 204 33.60 -3.16 1.15
C LYS A 204 32.18 -2.61 1.16
N LEU A 205 31.73 -2.09 2.31
CA LEU A 205 30.51 -1.28 2.38
C LEU A 205 30.63 0.00 1.54
N ASP A 206 31.78 0.70 1.59
CA ASP A 206 32.04 1.91 0.82
C ASP A 206 32.03 1.64 -0.68
N ALA A 207 32.68 0.56 -1.12
CA ALA A 207 32.65 0.11 -2.51
C ALA A 207 31.22 -0.21 -2.97
N PHE A 208 30.48 -1.01 -2.19
CA PHE A 208 29.09 -1.34 -2.48
C PHE A 208 28.19 -0.10 -2.64
N VAL A 209 28.21 0.82 -1.66
CA VAL A 209 27.44 2.07 -1.75
C VAL A 209 27.95 2.95 -2.91
N GLY A 210 29.24 2.87 -3.23
CA GLY A 210 29.88 3.50 -4.39
C GLY A 210 29.24 3.09 -5.69
N ASP A 211 29.17 1.79 -5.92
CA ASP A 211 28.65 1.21 -7.14
C ASP A 211 27.15 1.51 -7.30
N LEU A 212 26.38 1.43 -6.21
CA LEU A 212 24.95 1.79 -6.22
C LEU A 212 24.70 3.26 -6.64
N LEU A 213 25.56 4.18 -6.20
CA LEU A 213 25.44 5.60 -6.51
C LEU A 213 25.96 5.92 -7.92
N ALA A 214 27.10 5.36 -8.31
CA ALA A 214 27.70 5.55 -9.62
C ALA A 214 26.80 5.02 -10.75
N GLY A 215 26.14 3.88 -10.53
CA GLY A 215 25.14 3.32 -11.46
C GLY A 215 23.77 4.01 -11.40
N GLY A 216 23.58 4.99 -10.52
CA GLY A 216 22.28 5.66 -10.31
C GLY A 216 21.19 4.76 -9.72
N PHE A 217 21.50 3.52 -9.36
CA PHE A 217 20.55 2.52 -8.91
C PHE A 217 19.79 2.98 -7.66
N LEU A 218 20.50 3.49 -6.66
CA LEU A 218 19.89 3.94 -5.40
C LEU A 218 18.95 5.14 -5.61
N LYS A 219 19.35 6.08 -6.46
CA LYS A 219 18.53 7.25 -6.80
C LYS A 219 17.30 6.85 -7.60
N ASN A 220 17.45 6.01 -8.62
CA ASN A 220 16.33 5.54 -9.42
C ASN A 220 15.32 4.79 -8.54
N LEU A 221 15.79 3.89 -7.67
CA LEU A 221 14.92 3.24 -6.68
C LEU A 221 14.15 4.22 -5.80
N GLN A 222 14.81 5.27 -5.30
CA GLN A 222 14.13 6.30 -4.52
C GLN A 222 13.01 6.96 -5.33
N LEU A 223 13.30 7.36 -6.57
CA LEU A 223 12.34 8.02 -7.44
C LEU A 223 11.15 7.12 -7.77
N ASP A 224 11.40 5.84 -8.06
CA ASP A 224 10.35 4.85 -8.33
C ASP A 224 9.40 4.71 -7.13
N VAL A 225 9.95 4.68 -5.91
CA VAL A 225 9.16 4.69 -4.68
C VAL A 225 8.34 5.99 -4.54
N LEU A 226 8.94 7.15 -4.85
CA LEU A 226 8.24 8.44 -4.77
C LEU A 226 7.01 8.50 -5.67
N GLU A 227 7.02 7.78 -6.80
CA GLU A 227 5.88 7.71 -7.72
C GLU A 227 4.69 6.89 -7.18
N ILE A 228 4.93 5.98 -6.23
CA ILE A 228 3.88 5.15 -5.63
C ILE A 228 3.02 5.95 -4.64
N TYR A 229 3.61 6.85 -3.85
CA TYR A 229 2.86 7.52 -2.78
C TYR A 229 1.60 8.26 -3.26
N PRO A 230 1.62 9.05 -4.35
CA PRO A 230 0.40 9.66 -4.88
C PRO A 230 -0.64 8.62 -5.32
N LYS A 231 -0.22 7.53 -5.98
CA LYS A 231 -1.13 6.46 -6.43
C LYS A 231 -1.84 5.79 -5.25
N MET A 232 -1.15 5.65 -4.11
CA MET A 232 -1.77 5.14 -2.88
C MET A 232 -2.81 6.10 -2.30
N LEU A 233 -2.56 7.42 -2.35
CA LEU A 233 -3.56 8.42 -1.94
C LEU A 233 -4.77 8.46 -2.88
N ASP A 234 -4.58 8.18 -4.17
CA ASP A 234 -5.70 8.06 -5.12
C ASP A 234 -6.56 6.81 -4.84
N ALA A 235 -5.95 5.73 -4.31
CA ALA A 235 -6.62 4.49 -3.91
C ALA A 235 -7.26 4.53 -2.51
N GLU A 236 -7.18 5.67 -1.81
CA GLU A 236 -7.47 5.81 -0.39
C GLU A 236 -8.87 5.34 0.01
N LEU A 237 -9.90 5.63 -0.79
CA LEU A 237 -11.28 5.22 -0.49
C LEU A 237 -11.45 3.69 -0.43
N ALA A 238 -10.79 2.96 -1.33
CA ALA A 238 -10.81 1.50 -1.32
C ALA A 238 -9.98 0.91 -0.19
N ILE A 239 -8.93 1.62 0.25
CA ILE A 239 -8.00 1.18 1.31
C ILE A 239 -8.58 1.37 2.72
N ARG A 240 -9.49 2.32 2.93
CA ARG A 240 -10.07 2.59 4.28
C ARG A 240 -10.57 1.34 5.01
N PRO A 241 -11.44 0.49 4.43
CA PRO A 241 -11.84 -0.76 5.06
C PRO A 241 -10.66 -1.73 5.26
N ALA A 242 -9.66 -1.73 4.39
CA ALA A 242 -8.47 -2.58 4.53
C ALA A 242 -7.56 -2.14 5.69
N LEU A 243 -7.61 -0.87 6.12
CA LEU A 243 -6.95 -0.39 7.33
C LEU A 243 -7.60 -0.92 8.60
N PHE A 244 -8.90 -1.27 8.57
CA PHE A 244 -9.57 -1.91 9.70
C PHE A 244 -9.06 -3.34 9.92
N LEU A 245 -8.73 -4.05 8.84
CA LEU A 245 -8.21 -5.42 8.88
C LEU A 245 -6.83 -5.54 9.56
N ASP A 246 -6.16 -4.43 9.91
CA ASP A 246 -5.01 -4.45 10.83
C ASP A 246 -5.35 -5.01 12.21
N PHE A 247 -6.62 -4.97 12.57
CA PHE A 247 -7.10 -5.35 13.88
C PHE A 247 -7.99 -6.60 13.83
N ASP A 248 -8.37 -7.06 12.63
CA ASP A 248 -9.36 -8.12 12.42
C ASP A 248 -9.27 -8.71 11.01
N GLU A 249 -8.45 -9.74 10.82
CA GLU A 249 -8.23 -10.37 9.52
C GLU A 249 -9.41 -11.25 9.07
N ASP A 250 -10.18 -11.78 10.02
CA ASP A 250 -11.37 -12.61 9.76
C ASP A 250 -12.47 -11.84 9.00
N TYR A 251 -12.41 -10.50 8.98
CA TYR A 251 -13.33 -9.65 8.23
C TYR A 251 -13.02 -9.57 6.73
N SER A 252 -11.89 -10.15 6.27
CA SER A 252 -11.41 -10.10 4.87
C SER A 252 -12.33 -10.75 3.84
N ALA A 253 -13.18 -11.70 4.24
CA ALA A 253 -14.16 -12.33 3.37
C ALA A 253 -15.39 -11.44 3.06
N ASN A 254 -15.50 -10.27 3.71
CA ASN A 254 -16.59 -9.34 3.46
C ASN A 254 -16.26 -8.41 2.28
N PRO A 255 -17.27 -7.96 1.50
CA PRO A 255 -17.08 -6.97 0.45
C PRO A 255 -16.73 -5.59 1.02
N ILE A 256 -16.23 -4.72 0.13
CA ILE A 256 -16.01 -3.30 0.44
C ILE A 256 -17.26 -2.45 0.16
N PRO A 257 -17.45 -1.32 0.87
CA PRO A 257 -18.57 -0.38 0.67
C PRO A 257 -18.67 0.25 -0.71
N MET A 258 -17.61 0.13 -1.51
CA MET A 258 -17.54 0.71 -2.84
C MET A 258 -17.44 -0.39 -3.88
N ARG A 259 -18.41 -0.45 -4.78
CA ARG A 259 -18.25 -1.17 -6.03
C ARG A 259 -17.17 -0.48 -6.85
N VAL A 260 -16.03 -1.13 -6.89
CA VAL A 260 -14.93 -0.81 -7.77
C VAL A 260 -15.33 -1.28 -9.16
N SER A 261 -15.14 -0.45 -10.17
CA SER A 261 -15.33 -0.85 -11.56
C SER A 261 -14.19 -1.76 -12.02
N ALA A 262 -14.40 -2.55 -13.06
CA ALA A 262 -13.32 -3.35 -13.66
C ALA A 262 -12.10 -2.50 -14.06
N LYS A 263 -12.32 -1.23 -14.46
CA LYS A 263 -11.24 -0.28 -14.73
C LYS A 263 -10.48 0.09 -13.45
N GLU A 264 -11.18 0.48 -12.39
CA GLU A 264 -10.53 0.84 -11.12
C GLU A 264 -9.82 -0.37 -10.51
N PHE A 265 -10.40 -1.57 -10.62
CA PHE A 265 -9.72 -2.82 -10.25
C PHE A 265 -8.41 -2.97 -11.03
N GLN A 266 -8.43 -2.74 -12.34
CA GLN A 266 -7.23 -2.78 -13.17
C GLN A 266 -6.18 -1.75 -12.73
N ASP A 267 -6.59 -0.53 -12.35
CA ASP A 267 -5.70 0.51 -11.83
C ASP A 267 -5.01 0.04 -10.52
N TYR A 268 -5.74 -0.61 -9.60
CA TYR A 268 -5.18 -1.17 -8.37
C TYR A 268 -4.30 -2.39 -8.61
N LYS A 269 -4.66 -3.20 -9.62
CA LYS A 269 -3.88 -4.34 -10.08
C LYS A 269 -2.51 -3.92 -10.60
N ASP A 270 -2.48 -2.86 -11.41
CA ASP A 270 -1.26 -2.29 -11.94
C ASP A 270 -0.43 -1.63 -10.83
N LEU A 271 -1.08 -0.95 -9.87
CA LEU A 271 -0.39 -0.44 -8.69
C LEU A 271 0.28 -1.56 -7.87
N TYR A 272 -0.42 -2.68 -7.63
CA TYR A 272 0.16 -3.84 -6.95
C TYR A 272 1.40 -4.40 -7.67
N LYS A 273 1.32 -4.48 -8.99
CA LYS A 273 2.42 -4.94 -9.84
C LYS A 273 3.62 -3.99 -9.78
N ASP A 274 3.40 -2.68 -9.92
CA ASP A 274 4.45 -1.66 -9.84
C ASP A 274 5.19 -1.75 -8.49
N ILE A 275 4.45 -1.85 -7.38
CA ILE A 275 5.04 -1.96 -6.04
C ILE A 275 5.85 -3.25 -5.92
N SER A 276 5.33 -4.38 -6.39
CA SER A 276 6.04 -5.67 -6.35
C SER A 276 7.36 -5.64 -7.11
N GLU A 277 7.39 -4.95 -8.26
CA GLU A 277 8.61 -4.77 -9.06
C GLU A 277 9.64 -3.89 -8.33
N ILE A 278 9.19 -2.83 -7.67
CA ILE A 278 10.05 -1.97 -6.84
C ILE A 278 10.65 -2.77 -5.68
N ILE A 279 9.86 -3.55 -4.95
CA ILE A 279 10.35 -4.41 -3.84
C ILE A 279 11.40 -5.38 -4.37
N SER A 280 11.15 -6.01 -5.52
CA SER A 280 12.11 -6.91 -6.16
C SER A 280 13.48 -6.26 -6.35
N ARG A 281 13.50 -5.00 -6.78
CA ARG A 281 14.75 -4.23 -6.92
C ARG A 281 15.31 -3.76 -5.57
N GLN A 282 14.47 -3.41 -4.60
CA GLN A 282 14.91 -3.06 -3.25
C GLN A 282 15.58 -4.23 -2.52
N LEU A 283 15.17 -5.49 -2.77
CA LEU A 283 15.82 -6.68 -2.21
C LEU A 283 17.28 -6.84 -2.63
N VAL A 284 17.71 -6.19 -3.72
CA VAL A 284 19.15 -6.11 -4.09
C VAL A 284 19.95 -5.40 -3.01
N LEU A 285 19.37 -4.37 -2.37
CA LEU A 285 20.02 -3.66 -1.26
C LEU A 285 20.17 -4.56 -0.03
N VAL A 286 19.12 -5.33 0.27
CA VAL A 286 19.12 -6.29 1.38
C VAL A 286 20.18 -7.38 1.16
N ALA A 287 20.21 -7.97 -0.05
CA ALA A 287 21.19 -8.99 -0.42
C ALA A 287 22.63 -8.45 -0.36
N GLY A 288 22.89 -7.26 -0.92
CA GLY A 288 24.20 -6.64 -0.90
C GLY A 288 24.72 -6.42 0.52
N LEU A 289 23.91 -5.84 1.41
CA LEU A 289 24.27 -5.68 2.82
C LEU A 289 24.46 -7.00 3.54
N ASN A 290 23.59 -7.99 3.30
CA ASN A 290 23.71 -9.31 3.89
C ASN A 290 25.03 -10.00 3.49
N ASN A 291 25.41 -9.89 2.22
CA ASN A 291 26.66 -10.44 1.71
C ASN A 291 27.88 -9.71 2.27
N VAL A 292 27.84 -8.37 2.38
CA VAL A 292 28.90 -7.59 3.06
C VAL A 292 29.07 -8.06 4.50
N LEU A 293 27.99 -8.14 5.29
CA LEU A 293 28.06 -8.55 6.69
C LEU A 293 28.61 -9.97 6.88
N LYS A 294 28.18 -10.92 6.03
CA LYS A 294 28.53 -12.33 6.23
C LYS A 294 29.85 -12.75 5.61
N ARG A 295 30.28 -12.05 4.55
CA ARG A 295 31.38 -12.52 3.67
C ARG A 295 32.38 -11.42 3.34
N GLY A 296 32.14 -10.19 3.80
CA GLY A 296 32.99 -9.05 3.50
C GLY A 296 32.95 -8.62 2.03
N ASP A 297 31.93 -9.03 1.26
CA ASP A 297 31.82 -8.64 -0.15
C ASP A 297 30.37 -8.75 -0.63
N ALA A 298 29.83 -7.68 -1.22
CA ALA A 298 28.45 -7.60 -1.68
C ALA A 298 28.12 -8.60 -2.80
N ASP A 299 29.12 -9.00 -3.59
CA ASP A 299 28.94 -9.91 -4.74
C ASP A 299 29.04 -11.39 -4.35
N THR A 300 29.41 -11.71 -3.12
CA THR A 300 29.62 -13.11 -2.73
C THR A 300 28.34 -13.73 -2.14
N PHE A 301 27.75 -14.67 -2.88
CA PHE A 301 26.58 -15.44 -2.43
C PHE A 301 26.97 -16.81 -1.84
N LYS A 302 26.15 -17.31 -0.91
CA LYS A 302 26.29 -18.68 -0.39
C LYS A 302 26.13 -19.70 -1.53
N PRO A 303 27.10 -20.60 -1.77
CA PRO A 303 26.95 -21.62 -2.79
C PRO A 303 25.75 -22.53 -2.51
N LYS A 304 25.00 -22.85 -3.56
CA LYS A 304 23.90 -23.83 -3.54
C LYS A 304 24.10 -24.80 -4.68
N LEU A 305 24.58 -26.00 -4.36
CA LEU A 305 24.87 -27.02 -5.35
C LEU A 305 23.59 -27.78 -5.73
N ASN A 306 23.39 -28.01 -7.02
CA ASN A 306 22.38 -28.96 -7.48
C ASN A 306 22.89 -30.42 -7.36
N ALA A 307 22.04 -31.38 -7.69
CA ALA A 307 22.38 -32.82 -7.68
C ALA A 307 23.60 -33.18 -8.56
N ASN A 308 23.95 -32.35 -9.53
CA ASN A 308 25.08 -32.54 -10.44
C ASN A 308 26.34 -31.76 -9.99
N GLY A 309 26.34 -31.20 -8.77
CA GLY A 309 27.47 -30.43 -8.22
C GLY A 309 27.67 -29.04 -8.83
N LYS A 310 26.73 -28.54 -9.64
CA LYS A 310 26.79 -27.17 -10.21
C LYS A 310 26.28 -26.16 -9.18
N ASN A 311 27.04 -25.10 -8.94
CA ASN A 311 26.56 -23.97 -8.15
C ASN A 311 25.47 -23.21 -8.90
N LEU A 312 24.32 -23.06 -8.26
CA LEU A 312 23.16 -22.32 -8.75
C LEU A 312 23.09 -20.90 -8.17
N ALA A 313 23.96 -20.57 -7.21
CA ALA A 313 23.99 -19.22 -6.64
C ALA A 313 24.26 -18.17 -7.73
N PRO A 314 23.65 -16.98 -7.61
CA PRO A 314 24.02 -15.84 -8.45
C PRO A 314 25.54 -15.62 -8.42
N ALA A 315 26.10 -15.27 -9.58
CA ALA A 315 27.54 -15.05 -9.71
C ALA A 315 28.01 -13.82 -8.93
N ASP A 316 27.17 -12.78 -8.90
CA ASP A 316 27.40 -11.48 -8.27
C ASP A 316 26.04 -10.80 -7.99
N LEU A 317 26.09 -9.59 -7.43
CA LEU A 317 24.88 -8.85 -7.08
C LEU A 317 24.10 -8.40 -8.33
N HIS A 318 24.78 -8.18 -9.46
CA HIS A 318 24.12 -7.86 -10.73
C HIS A 318 23.30 -9.04 -11.24
N ALA A 319 23.86 -10.25 -11.24
CA ALA A 319 23.16 -11.48 -11.59
C ALA A 319 21.99 -11.73 -10.64
N PHE A 320 22.14 -11.38 -9.35
CA PHE A 320 21.03 -11.43 -8.40
C PHE A 320 19.93 -10.42 -8.72
N ALA A 321 20.25 -9.24 -9.23
CA ALA A 321 19.26 -8.24 -9.63
C ALA A 321 18.26 -8.81 -10.65
N ASP A 322 18.72 -9.66 -11.56
CA ASP A 322 17.93 -10.32 -12.61
C ASP A 322 17.15 -11.57 -12.14
N VAL A 323 17.40 -12.06 -10.91
CA VAL A 323 16.64 -13.18 -10.34
C VAL A 323 15.17 -12.79 -10.22
N ALA A 324 14.28 -13.72 -10.62
CA ALA A 324 12.84 -13.52 -10.50
C ALA A 324 12.44 -13.21 -9.05
N PHE A 325 11.54 -12.23 -8.85
CA PHE A 325 11.14 -11.75 -7.53
C PHE A 325 10.85 -12.87 -6.53
N GLY A 326 10.04 -13.85 -6.94
CA GLY A 326 9.65 -14.95 -6.06
C GLY A 326 10.73 -15.94 -5.68
N GLN A 327 11.92 -15.85 -6.28
CA GLN A 327 13.09 -16.66 -5.97
C GLN A 327 14.15 -15.87 -5.20
N LYS A 328 14.01 -14.53 -5.05
CA LYS A 328 15.06 -13.71 -4.44
C LYS A 328 15.34 -14.07 -2.99
N GLN A 329 14.32 -14.41 -2.20
CA GLN A 329 14.49 -14.84 -0.81
C GLN A 329 15.35 -16.10 -0.68
N ASP A 330 15.27 -17.04 -1.63
CA ASP A 330 16.02 -18.31 -1.59
C ASP A 330 17.55 -18.12 -1.65
N TRP A 331 18.00 -16.90 -2.01
CA TRP A 331 19.40 -16.54 -2.18
C TRP A 331 19.93 -15.60 -1.10
N ILE A 332 19.08 -15.14 -0.18
CA ILE A 332 19.49 -14.30 0.96
C ILE A 332 19.52 -15.19 2.20
N ASP A 333 20.67 -15.78 2.50
CA ASP A 333 20.84 -16.71 3.60
C ASP A 333 20.86 -16.01 4.96
N ASP A 334 20.16 -16.58 5.95
CA ASP A 334 19.80 -16.02 7.28
C ASP A 334 19.76 -14.49 7.26
N SER A 335 18.77 -13.97 6.53
CA SER A 335 18.63 -12.54 6.30
C SER A 335 18.50 -11.78 7.61
N TRP A 336 19.23 -10.66 7.71
CA TRP A 336 19.01 -9.68 8.77
C TRP A 336 17.67 -8.95 8.63
N TYR A 337 17.04 -9.02 7.45
CA TYR A 337 15.80 -8.33 7.15
C TYR A 337 14.62 -9.30 7.14
N ASP A 338 13.62 -9.01 7.97
CA ASP A 338 12.38 -9.78 8.02
C ASP A 338 11.29 -9.12 7.15
N VAL A 339 10.87 -9.88 6.13
CA VAL A 339 9.87 -9.44 5.16
C VAL A 339 8.48 -9.66 5.72
N LEU A 340 7.60 -8.65 5.63
CA LEU A 340 6.23 -8.78 6.10
C LEU A 340 5.53 -10.00 5.50
N GLU A 341 4.92 -10.82 6.36
CA GLU A 341 4.12 -11.96 5.92
C GLU A 341 3.02 -11.51 4.95
N GLY A 342 2.88 -12.24 3.83
CA GLY A 342 1.89 -11.93 2.80
C GLY A 342 2.25 -10.77 1.86
N SER A 343 3.32 -10.02 2.09
CA SER A 343 3.79 -8.96 1.17
C SER A 343 4.39 -9.52 -0.13
N MET A 344 4.83 -10.77 -0.13
CA MET A 344 5.46 -11.44 -1.27
C MET A 344 4.75 -12.74 -1.63
N SER A 345 3.42 -12.70 -1.74
CA SER A 345 2.65 -13.85 -2.23
C SER A 345 3.00 -14.13 -3.70
N ASN A 346 3.91 -15.09 -3.90
CA ASN A 346 4.33 -15.53 -5.23
C ASN A 346 3.15 -15.99 -6.10
N ARG A 347 2.11 -16.58 -5.49
CA ARG A 347 0.92 -17.03 -6.22
C ARG A 347 0.08 -15.86 -6.70
N LEU A 348 -0.26 -14.93 -5.81
CA LEU A 348 -1.08 -13.76 -6.15
C LEU A 348 -0.37 -12.87 -7.15
N ARG A 349 0.94 -12.62 -6.98
CA ARG A 349 1.74 -11.84 -7.94
C ARG A 349 1.82 -12.53 -9.29
N ASN A 350 2.10 -13.83 -9.35
CA ASN A 350 2.20 -14.54 -10.63
C ASN A 350 0.84 -14.53 -11.36
N ALA A 351 -0.24 -14.75 -10.63
CA ALA A 351 -1.60 -14.69 -11.14
C ALA A 351 -1.98 -13.32 -11.70
N ILE A 352 -1.68 -12.26 -10.94
CA ILE A 352 -2.07 -10.89 -11.26
C ILE A 352 -1.19 -10.26 -12.36
N ALA A 353 0.11 -10.57 -12.36
CA ALA A 353 1.06 -9.94 -13.28
C ALA A 353 1.12 -10.59 -14.68
N HIS A 354 0.67 -11.84 -14.83
CA HIS A 354 0.91 -12.62 -16.05
C HIS A 354 -0.30 -13.36 -16.65
N TYR A 355 -1.48 -13.36 -16.00
CA TYR A 355 -2.65 -14.12 -16.48
C TYR A 355 -3.93 -13.29 -16.55
N LYS A 356 -4.96 -13.89 -17.17
CA LYS A 356 -6.31 -13.33 -17.25
C LYS A 356 -6.92 -13.31 -15.84
N THR A 357 -7.16 -12.13 -15.31
CA THR A 357 -7.92 -11.92 -14.07
C THR A 357 -9.35 -11.56 -14.46
N GLU A 358 -10.33 -12.21 -13.84
CA GLU A 358 -11.75 -11.90 -14.01
C GLU A 358 -12.25 -11.26 -12.71
N TYR A 359 -13.02 -10.19 -12.83
CA TYR A 359 -13.55 -9.46 -11.69
C TYR A 359 -15.06 -9.32 -11.84
N ASP A 360 -15.79 -9.90 -10.89
CA ASP A 360 -17.24 -9.73 -10.80
C ASP A 360 -17.53 -8.51 -9.92
N GLU A 361 -18.05 -7.45 -10.53
CA GLU A 361 -18.34 -6.21 -9.81
C GLU A 361 -19.56 -6.32 -8.87
N ILE A 362 -20.39 -7.36 -9.00
CA ILE A 362 -21.56 -7.60 -8.12
C ILE A 362 -21.09 -8.23 -6.81
N THR A 363 -20.39 -9.36 -6.91
CA THR A 363 -19.89 -10.10 -5.73
C THR A 363 -18.57 -9.54 -5.19
N GLN A 364 -17.88 -8.74 -6.00
CA GLN A 364 -16.52 -8.25 -5.77
C GLN A 364 -15.48 -9.37 -5.64
N LEU A 365 -15.75 -10.51 -6.27
CA LEU A 365 -14.83 -11.63 -6.31
C LEU A 365 -13.86 -11.48 -7.48
N VAL A 366 -12.57 -11.65 -7.20
CA VAL A 366 -11.51 -11.69 -8.20
C VAL A 366 -11.15 -13.15 -8.42
N THR A 367 -11.36 -13.66 -9.63
CA THR A 367 -10.91 -14.99 -10.05
C THR A 367 -9.59 -14.86 -10.80
N TYR A 368 -8.60 -15.64 -10.41
CA TYR A 368 -7.27 -15.59 -11.00
C TYR A 368 -6.67 -16.97 -11.20
N TYR A 369 -5.82 -17.11 -12.21
CA TYR A 369 -5.28 -18.40 -12.63
C TYR A 369 -3.75 -18.39 -12.46
N PRO A 370 -3.20 -18.90 -11.34
CA PRO A 370 -1.78 -18.76 -11.02
C PRO A 370 -0.85 -19.64 -11.87
N LYS A 371 -1.40 -20.68 -12.53
CA LYS A 371 -0.64 -21.67 -13.31
C LYS A 371 -0.94 -21.57 -14.81
N LYS A 372 0.09 -21.80 -15.65
CA LYS A 372 -0.09 -22.10 -17.07
C LYS A 372 -0.58 -23.53 -17.23
N GLU A 373 -1.86 -23.72 -17.46
CA GLU A 373 -2.47 -25.05 -17.69
C GLU A 373 -2.68 -25.37 -19.19
N GLY A 374 -1.89 -24.77 -20.08
CA GLY A 374 -1.97 -25.07 -21.52
C GLY A 374 -3.30 -24.61 -22.12
N MET A 375 -4.06 -25.53 -22.75
CA MET A 375 -5.37 -25.23 -23.34
C MET A 375 -6.54 -25.30 -22.35
N GLU A 376 -6.31 -25.76 -21.12
CA GLU A 376 -7.33 -25.85 -20.07
C GLU A 376 -7.03 -24.77 -19.01
N GLN A 377 -8.05 -24.04 -18.55
CA GLN A 377 -7.95 -23.11 -17.41
C GLN A 377 -8.87 -23.66 -16.31
N ALA A 378 -8.48 -24.76 -15.67
CA ALA A 378 -9.39 -25.53 -14.82
C ALA A 378 -9.30 -25.17 -13.33
N GLN A 379 -8.14 -24.67 -12.86
CA GLN A 379 -7.95 -24.29 -11.45
C GLN A 379 -7.82 -22.76 -11.27
N GLY A 380 -8.97 -22.08 -11.23
CA GLY A 380 -9.06 -20.70 -10.74
C GLY A 380 -8.97 -20.65 -9.22
N GLU A 381 -8.21 -19.70 -8.68
CA GLU A 381 -8.24 -19.30 -7.28
C GLU A 381 -9.07 -18.03 -7.15
N GLU A 382 -9.78 -17.87 -6.04
CA GLU A 382 -10.67 -16.73 -5.78
C GLU A 382 -10.17 -15.92 -4.59
N ILE A 383 -10.29 -14.60 -4.67
CA ILE A 383 -10.01 -13.67 -3.58
C ILE A 383 -11.03 -12.54 -3.60
N TYR A 384 -11.55 -12.15 -2.43
CA TYR A 384 -12.40 -10.97 -2.35
C TYR A 384 -11.59 -9.71 -2.63
N PHE A 385 -12.20 -8.72 -3.27
CA PHE A 385 -11.52 -7.46 -3.58
C PHE A 385 -11.00 -6.74 -2.32
N LEU A 386 -11.72 -6.83 -1.19
CA LEU A 386 -11.22 -6.32 0.09
C LEU A 386 -9.88 -6.98 0.48
N GLU A 387 -9.81 -8.30 0.40
CA GLU A 387 -8.58 -9.04 0.69
C GLU A 387 -7.48 -8.69 -0.33
N PHE A 388 -7.81 -8.50 -1.60
CA PHE A 388 -6.83 -8.02 -2.58
C PHE A 388 -6.27 -6.63 -2.19
N VAL A 389 -7.12 -5.67 -1.82
CA VAL A 389 -6.68 -4.34 -1.36
C VAL A 389 -5.86 -4.44 -0.07
N ARG A 390 -6.19 -5.39 0.80
CA ARG A 390 -5.40 -5.71 1.99
C ARG A 390 -3.98 -6.17 1.62
N ARG A 391 -3.85 -7.07 0.64
CA ARG A 391 -2.54 -7.51 0.12
C ARG A 391 -1.77 -6.35 -0.52
N LEU A 392 -2.45 -5.48 -1.26
CA LEU A 392 -1.88 -4.25 -1.80
C LEU A 392 -1.30 -3.36 -0.70
N LEU A 393 -2.06 -3.11 0.37
CA LEU A 393 -1.62 -2.31 1.51
C LEU A 393 -0.39 -2.92 2.21
N ILE A 394 -0.39 -4.24 2.45
CA ILE A 394 0.76 -4.94 3.06
C ILE A 394 2.01 -4.84 2.17
N THR A 395 1.83 -5.00 0.86
CA THR A 395 2.92 -4.89 -0.12
C THR A 395 3.46 -3.46 -0.19
N TYR A 396 2.58 -2.46 -0.18
CA TYR A 396 2.99 -1.05 -0.06
C TYR A 396 3.81 -0.80 1.21
N ARG A 397 3.40 -1.33 2.36
CA ARG A 397 4.12 -1.17 3.63
C ARG A 397 5.51 -1.79 3.58
N GLU A 398 5.67 -2.93 2.92
CA GLU A 398 6.97 -3.55 2.73
C GLU A 398 7.90 -2.68 1.87
N MET A 399 7.40 -2.18 0.75
CA MET A 399 8.11 -1.22 -0.09
C MET A 399 8.49 0.05 0.70
N HIS A 400 7.57 0.54 1.53
CA HIS A 400 7.77 1.70 2.39
C HIS A 400 8.88 1.48 3.44
N ARG A 401 8.88 0.30 4.10
CA ARG A 401 9.95 -0.10 5.03
C ARG A 401 11.30 -0.12 4.32
N LEU A 402 11.39 -0.75 3.15
CA LEU A 402 12.61 -0.77 2.35
C LEU A 402 13.03 0.62 1.82
N HIS A 403 12.11 1.58 1.72
CA HIS A 403 12.47 2.96 1.41
C HIS A 403 13.25 3.64 2.53
N HIS A 404 13.05 3.23 3.79
CA HIS A 404 13.91 3.67 4.89
C HIS A 404 15.31 3.08 4.80
N LEU A 405 15.51 1.90 4.20
CA LEU A 405 16.85 1.40 3.90
C LEU A 405 17.55 2.28 2.86
N ILE A 406 16.84 2.67 1.80
CA ILE A 406 17.34 3.64 0.80
C ILE A 406 17.77 4.95 1.48
N LYS A 407 16.92 5.47 2.39
CA LYS A 407 17.27 6.63 3.22
C LYS A 407 18.58 6.42 3.95
N SER A 408 18.71 5.31 4.70
CA SER A 408 19.90 5.06 5.52
C SER A 408 21.18 4.97 4.69
N LEU A 409 21.13 4.36 3.50
CA LEU A 409 22.28 4.30 2.58
C LEU A 409 22.68 5.68 2.04
N PHE A 410 21.72 6.56 1.73
CA PHE A 410 22.02 7.95 1.39
C PHE A 410 22.69 8.69 2.55
N TYR A 411 22.20 8.51 3.78
CA TYR A 411 22.79 9.15 4.96
C TYR A 411 24.20 8.62 5.26
N TYR A 412 24.43 7.31 5.10
CA TYR A 412 25.76 6.73 5.18
C TYR A 412 26.72 7.41 4.21
N ASN A 413 26.30 7.58 2.95
CA ASN A 413 27.09 8.31 1.96
C ASN A 413 27.38 9.76 2.38
N TYR A 414 26.36 10.52 2.77
CA TYR A 414 26.50 11.96 3.09
C TYR A 414 27.30 12.22 4.37
N LEU A 415 27.24 11.33 5.35
CA LEU A 415 27.73 11.62 6.71
C LEU A 415 28.96 10.81 7.11
N ALA A 416 29.15 9.62 6.55
CA ALA A 416 30.26 8.73 6.90
C ALA A 416 31.27 8.62 5.74
N ARG A 417 30.83 8.12 4.58
CA ARG A 417 31.74 7.83 3.47
C ARG A 417 32.41 9.08 2.89
N GLN A 418 31.65 10.11 2.55
CA GLN A 418 32.21 11.35 1.97
C GLN A 418 33.09 12.14 2.94
N LYS A 419 32.97 11.93 4.27
CA LYS A 419 33.93 12.49 5.23
C LYS A 419 35.29 11.81 5.18
N GLY A 420 35.35 10.53 4.80
CA GLY A 420 36.61 9.79 4.61
C GLY A 420 37.40 10.24 3.38
N GLU A 421 36.72 10.71 2.33
CA GLU A 421 37.36 11.26 1.11
C GLU A 421 37.87 12.70 1.32
N ALA A 422 37.40 13.41 2.36
CA ALA A 422 37.81 14.78 2.71
C ALA A 422 39.05 14.87 3.63
N SER A 423 39.90 13.83 3.66
CA SER A 423 41.26 13.94 4.21
C SER A 423 42.25 13.26 3.26
N PRO A 424 42.87 14.07 2.38
CA PRO A 424 44.22 14.52 2.70
C PRO A 424 44.47 16.01 2.43
N ALA A 425 45.34 16.59 3.27
CA ALA A 425 45.91 17.94 3.25
C ALA A 425 45.14 19.07 3.97
N ALA A 426 45.46 19.24 5.26
CA ALA A 426 46.15 20.46 5.72
C ALA A 426 47.23 20.06 6.73
#